data_AF-A0A7C3PVW5-F1
#
_entry.id   AF-A0A7C3PVW5-F1
#
_cell.length_a   1.000
_cell.length_b   1.000
_cell.length_c   1.000
_cell.angle_alpha   90.00
_cell.angle_beta   90.00
_cell.angle_gamma   90.00
#
_symmetry.space_group_name_H-M   'P 1'
#
loop_
_entity.id
_entity.type
_entity.pdbx_description
1 polymer ?
#
loop_
_entity_poly.entity_id
_entity_poly.type
_entity_poly.pdbx_seq_one_letter_code
_entity_poly.pdbx_strand_id
1 'polypeptide(L)'
;NIRELRNEMKRLHALADGDIRLTDLSDAILAGEKPELPLHAIERQLSHLTLKEATERLEKELIRHALIQCRGNKSLMAKMLQVPKTSLYNKIAKYGLEKL
;
A
#
# COMPACT_ATOMS: atom_id res chain seq x y z
N ASN A 1 -9.13 -8.91 1.98
CA ASN A 1 -9.93 -9.38 3.14
C ASN A 1 -10.46 -10.81 2.85
N ILE A 2 -10.56 -11.73 3.82
CA ILE A 2 -11.07 -13.11 3.56
C ILE A 2 -12.51 -13.07 3.02
N ARG A 3 -13.30 -12.05 3.42
CA ARG A 3 -14.67 -11.84 2.90
C ARG A 3 -14.70 -11.42 1.43
N GLU A 4 -13.82 -10.52 1.01
CA GLU A 4 -13.69 -10.13 -0.41
C GLU A 4 -13.26 -11.30 -1.27
N LEU A 5 -12.24 -12.04 -0.85
CA LEU A 5 -11.79 -13.24 -1.56
C LEU A 5 -12.91 -14.27 -1.69
N ARG A 6 -13.73 -14.44 -0.64
CA ARG A 6 -14.89 -15.33 -0.68
C ARG A 6 -15.95 -14.84 -1.66
N ASN A 7 -16.24 -13.54 -1.71
CA ASN A 7 -17.21 -12.97 -2.65
C ASN A 7 -16.71 -13.08 -4.09
N GLU A 8 -15.41 -12.85 -4.30
CA GLU A 8 -14.73 -13.03 -5.58
C GLU A 8 -14.83 -14.48 -6.07
N MET A 9 -14.48 -15.45 -5.22
CA MET A 9 -14.56 -16.88 -5.54
C MET A 9 -16.00 -17.33 -5.82
N LYS A 10 -17.00 -16.78 -5.11
CA LYS A 10 -18.42 -17.04 -5.39
C LYS A 10 -18.83 -16.50 -6.75
N ARG A 11 -18.39 -15.30 -7.13
CA ARG A 11 -18.68 -14.73 -8.45
C ARG A 11 -18.01 -15.55 -9.55
N LEU A 12 -16.73 -15.88 -9.40
CA LEU A 12 -15.99 -16.73 -10.34
C LEU A 12 -16.69 -18.07 -10.53
N HIS A 13 -17.11 -18.72 -9.45
CA HIS A 13 -17.84 -19.98 -9.52
C HIS A 13 -19.20 -19.86 -10.23
N ALA A 14 -19.87 -18.70 -10.12
CA ALA A 14 -21.16 -18.47 -10.77
C ALA A 14 -21.05 -18.06 -12.24
N LEU A 15 -19.93 -17.45 -12.64
CA LEU A 15 -19.71 -16.92 -14.00
C LEU A 15 -18.85 -17.82 -14.88
N ALA A 16 -17.95 -18.61 -14.29
CA ALA A 16 -17.02 -19.44 -15.04
C ALA A 16 -17.70 -20.72 -15.51
N ASP A 17 -17.77 -20.89 -16.82
CA ASP A 17 -18.13 -22.14 -17.46
C ASP A 17 -16.82 -22.82 -17.93
N GLY A 18 -16.16 -23.52 -17.01
CA GLY A 18 -14.86 -24.16 -17.23
C GLY A 18 -13.68 -23.50 -16.50
N ASP A 19 -12.50 -23.48 -17.14
CA ASP A 19 -11.26 -22.97 -16.53
C ASP A 19 -11.33 -21.46 -16.27
N ILE A 20 -11.02 -21.06 -15.04
CA ILE A 20 -10.95 -19.64 -14.64
C ILE A 20 -9.71 -18.99 -15.26
N ARG A 21 -9.93 -17.93 -16.03
CA ARG A 21 -8.89 -17.10 -16.66
C ARG A 21 -8.74 -15.79 -15.89
N LEU A 22 -7.59 -15.14 -16.09
CA LEU A 22 -7.31 -13.81 -15.51
C LEU A 22 -8.36 -12.76 -15.90
N THR A 23 -9.01 -12.91 -17.07
CA THR A 23 -10.09 -12.05 -17.54
C THR A 23 -11.37 -12.15 -16.72
N ASP A 24 -11.53 -13.20 -15.91
CA ASP A 24 -12.75 -13.46 -15.15
C ASP A 24 -12.69 -12.82 -13.74
N LEU A 25 -11.50 -12.38 -13.34
CA LEU A 25 -11.27 -11.61 -12.13
C LEU A 25 -11.87 -10.22 -12.25
N SER A 26 -12.39 -9.70 -11.14
CA SER A 26 -12.92 -8.35 -11.07
C SER A 26 -11.80 -7.34 -11.27
N ASP A 27 -12.12 -6.21 -11.89
CA ASP A 27 -11.22 -5.06 -11.99
C ASP A 27 -10.67 -4.65 -10.62
N ALA A 28 -11.44 -4.82 -9.54
CA ALA A 28 -10.98 -4.55 -8.17
C ALA A 28 -9.80 -5.44 -7.74
N ILE A 29 -9.78 -6.72 -8.14
CA ILE A 29 -8.67 -7.64 -7.86
C ILE A 29 -7.50 -7.37 -8.81
N LEU A 30 -7.79 -7.09 -10.09
CA LEU A 30 -6.78 -6.80 -11.11
C LEU A 30 -6.05 -5.47 -10.85
N ALA A 31 -6.77 -4.45 -10.37
CA ALA A 31 -6.23 -3.15 -9.99
C ALA A 31 -5.55 -3.17 -8.61
N GLY A 32 -5.64 -4.28 -7.86
CA GLY A 32 -5.14 -4.37 -6.49
C GLY A 32 -5.78 -3.33 -5.58
N GLU A 33 -7.05 -2.99 -5.82
CA GLU A 33 -7.78 -2.04 -4.99
C GLU A 33 -7.80 -2.55 -3.56
N LYS A 34 -7.11 -1.81 -2.68
CA LYS A 34 -7.28 -2.03 -1.25
C LYS A 34 -8.71 -1.62 -0.94
N PRO A 35 -9.52 -2.49 -0.33
CA PRO A 35 -10.87 -2.12 0.07
C PRO A 35 -10.80 -0.83 0.88
N GLU A 36 -11.69 0.12 0.61
CA GLU A 36 -11.87 1.28 1.48
C GLU A 36 -12.03 0.75 2.91
N LEU A 37 -11.03 1.02 3.74
CA LEU A 37 -11.07 0.60 5.14
C LEU A 37 -12.23 1.38 5.76
N PRO A 38 -13.28 0.72 6.28
CA PRO A 38 -14.33 1.43 7.01
C PRO A 38 -13.66 2.25 8.12
N LEU A 39 -14.11 3.49 8.37
CA LEU A 39 -13.51 4.42 9.34
C LEU A 39 -13.17 3.75 10.69
N HIS A 40 -14.03 2.84 11.18
CA HIS A 40 -13.82 2.05 12.38
C HIS A 40 -12.56 1.14 12.35
N ALA A 41 -12.13 0.67 11.19
CA ALA A 41 -10.90 -0.10 11.03
C ALA A 41 -9.65 0.79 11.15
N ILE A 42 -9.72 2.03 10.65
CA ILE A 42 -8.67 3.04 10.82
C ILE A 42 -8.55 3.43 12.30
N GLU A 43 -9.67 3.69 12.97
CA GLU A 43 -9.71 3.98 14.40
C GLU A 43 -9.06 2.87 15.24
N ARG A 44 -9.38 1.59 14.98
CA ARG A 44 -8.75 0.46 15.66
C ARG A 44 -7.25 0.33 15.37
N GLN A 45 -6.80 0.69 14.17
CA GLN A 45 -5.37 0.67 13.85
C GLN A 45 -4.62 1.79 14.57
N LEU A 46 -5.25 2.94 14.77
CA LEU A 46 -4.66 4.11 15.42
C LEU A 46 -4.79 4.08 16.95
N SER A 47 -5.82 3.42 17.51
CA SER A 47 -6.12 3.42 18.95
C SER A 47 -5.01 2.86 19.85
N HIS A 48 -4.07 2.09 19.28
CA HIS A 48 -2.96 1.48 19.99
C HIS A 48 -1.61 2.11 19.68
N LEU A 49 -1.57 3.13 18.80
CA LEU A 49 -0.34 3.79 18.38
C LEU A 49 -0.22 5.14 19.07
N THR A 50 1.00 5.45 19.51
CA THR A 50 1.36 6.83 19.81
C THR A 50 1.40 7.64 18.52
N LEU A 51 1.24 8.97 18.62
CA LEU A 51 1.36 9.87 17.47
C LEU A 51 2.69 9.68 16.73
N LYS A 52 3.76 9.38 17.47
CA LYS A 52 5.08 9.11 16.90
C LYS A 52 5.08 7.83 16.06
N GLU A 53 4.49 6.75 16.55
CA GLU A 53 4.45 5.48 15.80
C GLU A 53 3.54 5.58 14.56
N ALA A 54 2.41 6.28 14.68
CA ALA A 54 1.51 6.51 13.56
C ALA A 54 2.20 7.33 12.45
N THR A 55 2.92 8.39 12.82
CA THR A 55 3.69 9.20 11.86
C THR A 55 4.83 8.41 11.23
N GLU A 56 5.59 7.63 12.02
CA GLU A 56 6.67 6.78 11.48
C GLU A 56 6.15 5.73 10.47
N ARG A 57 4.99 5.11 10.74
CA ARG A 57 4.35 4.18 9.80
C ARG A 57 3.95 4.87 8.51
N LEU A 58 3.31 6.03 8.60
CA LEU A 58 2.89 6.79 7.43
C LEU A 58 4.11 7.25 6.60
N GLU A 59 5.13 7.78 7.25
CA GLU A 59 6.38 8.19 6.59
C GLU A 59 7.05 7.02 5.86
N LYS A 60 7.11 5.84 6.49
CA LYS A 60 7.71 4.65 5.88
C LYS A 60 6.97 4.24 4.61
N GLU A 61 5.65 4.26 4.62
CA GLU A 61 4.83 3.94 3.44
C GLU A 61 5.00 4.97 2.33
N LEU A 62 4.99 6.27 2.66
CA LEU A 62 5.22 7.34 1.68
C LEU A 62 6.60 7.22 1.00
N ILE A 63 7.65 6.95 1.79
CA ILE A 63 8.99 6.77 1.26
C ILE A 63 9.06 5.52 0.37
N ARG A 64 8.41 4.42 0.77
CA ARG A 64 8.35 3.19 -0.05
C ARG A 64 7.66 3.45 -1.39
N HIS A 65 6.52 4.14 -1.39
CA HIS A 65 5.80 4.51 -2.60
C HIS A 65 6.64 5.40 -3.51
N ALA A 66 7.28 6.43 -2.96
CA ALA A 66 8.15 7.32 -3.71
C ALA A 66 9.36 6.56 -4.31
N LEU A 67 9.90 5.58 -3.60
CA LEU A 67 11.03 4.77 -4.07
C LEU A 67 10.65 3.95 -5.31
N ILE A 68 9.46 3.33 -5.30
CA ILE A 68 8.93 2.57 -6.45
C ILE A 68 8.66 3.51 -7.63
N GLN A 69 7.94 4.62 -7.40
CA GLN A 69 7.56 5.56 -8.47
C GLN A 69 8.77 6.27 -9.09
N CYS A 70 9.75 6.64 -8.28
CA CYS A 70 10.96 7.32 -8.73
C CYS A 70 12.08 6.34 -9.15
N ARG A 71 11.83 5.02 -9.15
CA ARG A 71 12.82 3.97 -9.44
C ARG A 71 14.13 4.16 -8.67
N GLY A 72 14.04 4.49 -7.38
CA GLY A 72 15.20 4.73 -6.51
C GLY A 72 15.92 6.06 -6.73
N ASN A 73 15.47 6.95 -7.63
CA ASN A 73 16.07 8.27 -7.81
C ASN A 73 15.79 9.18 -6.61
N LYS A 74 16.71 9.20 -5.65
CA LYS A 74 16.54 9.93 -4.38
C LYS A 74 16.36 11.44 -4.54
N SER A 75 16.91 12.04 -5.61
CA SER A 75 16.71 13.48 -5.88
C SER A 75 15.29 13.77 -6.37
N LEU A 76 14.72 12.85 -7.17
CA LEU A 76 13.33 12.95 -7.61
C LEU A 76 12.37 12.69 -6.43
N MET A 77 12.68 11.70 -5.59
CA MET A 77 11.91 11.40 -4.37
C MET A 77 11.83 12.62 -3.44
N ALA A 78 12.95 13.31 -3.20
CA ALA A 78 12.98 14.50 -2.34
C ALA A 78 12.08 15.63 -2.89
N LYS A 79 12.06 15.82 -4.22
CA LYS A 79 11.16 16.77 -4.88
C LYS A 79 9.70 16.34 -4.76
N MET A 80 9.40 15.07 -5.03
CA MET A 80 8.05 14.50 -4.98
C MET A 80 7.44 14.56 -3.57
N LEU A 81 8.22 14.17 -2.57
CA LEU A 81 7.81 14.18 -1.16
C LEU A 81 7.93 15.57 -0.51
N GLN A 82 8.45 16.57 -1.23
CA GLN A 82 8.69 17.93 -0.75
C GLN A 82 9.46 18.00 0.58
N VAL A 83 10.50 17.17 0.71
CA VAL A 83 11.35 17.12 1.90
C VAL A 83 12.81 17.40 1.56
N PRO A 84 13.58 17.97 2.51
CA PRO A 84 15.02 18.12 2.33
C PRO A 84 15.71 16.77 2.11
N LYS A 85 16.68 16.72 1.19
CA LYS A 85 17.45 15.50 0.86
C LYS A 85 18.10 14.88 2.11
N THR A 86 18.63 15.70 3.00
CA THR A 86 19.27 15.26 4.26
C THR A 86 18.28 14.52 5.15
N SER A 87 17.08 15.07 5.35
CA SER A 87 16.00 14.43 6.11
C SER A 87 15.53 13.13 5.45
N LEU A 88 15.38 13.14 4.12
CA LEU A 88 14.99 11.94 3.37
C LEU A 88 16.03 10.82 3.54
N TYR A 89 17.32 11.11 3.44
CA TYR A 89 18.37 10.10 3.57
C TYR A 89 18.39 9.51 4.98
N ASN A 90 18.29 10.36 6.01
CA ASN A 90 18.21 9.91 7.39
C ASN A 90 16.98 9.01 7.63
N LYS A 91 15.82 9.36 7.05
CA LYS A 91 14.61 8.54 7.16
C LYS A 91 14.72 7.22 6.41
N ILE A 92 15.31 7.20 5.21
CA ILE A 92 15.57 5.97 4.45
C ILE A 92 16.46 5.01 5.24
N ALA A 93 17.56 5.53 5.82
CA ALA A 93 18.48 4.75 6.64
C ALA A 93 17.77 4.25 7.92
N LYS A 94 17.06 5.13 8.63
CA LYS A 94 16.29 4.80 9.84
C LYS A 94 15.28 3.67 9.59
N TYR A 95 14.63 3.67 8.43
CA TYR A 95 13.60 2.67 8.09
C TYR A 95 14.14 1.44 7.34
N GLY A 96 15.45 1.38 7.07
CA GLY A 96 16.09 0.26 6.37
C GLY A 96 15.65 0.12 4.90
N LEU A 97 15.27 1.22 4.24
CA LEU A 97 14.72 1.22 2.87
C LEU A 97 15.79 1.39 1.78
N GLU A 98 17.07 1.13 2.09
CA GLU A 98 18.19 1.38 1.18
C GLU A 98 18.32 0.38 0.02
N LYS A 99 17.70 -0.81 0.15
CA LYS A 99 17.85 -1.95 -0.78
C LYS A 99 16.53 -2.43 -1.42
N LEU A 100 15.49 -1.60 -1.43
CA LEU A 100 14.27 -1.85 -2.22
C LEU A 100 14.50 -1.40 -3.67
#